data_AF-A0A8E7B124-F1
#
_entry.id   AF-A0A8E7B124-F1
#
_cell.length_a   1.000
_cell.length_b   1.000
_cell.length_c   1.000
_cell.angle_alpha   90.00
_cell.angle_beta   90.00
_cell.angle_gamma   90.00
#
_symmetry.space_group_name_H-M   'P 1'
#
loop_
_entity.id
_entity.type
_entity.pdbx_description
1 polymer ?
#
loop_
_entity_poly.entity_id
_entity_poly.type
_entity_poly.pdbx_seq_one_letter_code
_entity_poly.pdbx_strand_id
1 'polypeptide(L)'
;MEIIKSLPEFHHIRFIILYGSVAEGKNHTPSDIDIAISTNLSDIQAERMRMHILGRVPDNFDIQIFEHLPLYVQVNVLKGEVLYVTDLDELYDRSLQIFREYDFFKPHYLDYIGERSL
;
A
#
# COMPACT_ATOMS: atom_id res chain seq x y z
N MET A 1 -15.17 -3.50 -0.30
CA MET A 1 -15.03 -3.06 -1.72
C MET A 1 -16.16 -2.18 -2.23
N GLU A 2 -17.43 -2.42 -1.88
CA GLU A 2 -18.56 -1.62 -2.40
C GLU A 2 -18.47 -0.12 -2.05
N ILE A 3 -18.06 0.21 -0.83
CA ILE A 3 -17.84 1.60 -0.40
C ILE A 3 -16.86 2.31 -1.34
N ILE A 4 -15.69 1.72 -1.59
CA ILE A 4 -14.64 2.30 -2.43
C ILE A 4 -15.14 2.44 -3.89
N LYS A 5 -15.84 1.44 -4.41
CA LYS A 5 -16.42 1.47 -5.76
C LYS A 5 -17.51 2.53 -5.93
N SER A 6 -18.18 2.95 -4.86
CA SER A 6 -19.23 3.97 -4.89
C SER A 6 -18.69 5.41 -4.90
N LEU A 7 -17.39 5.61 -4.70
CA LEU A 7 -16.78 6.94 -4.67
C LEU A 7 -16.73 7.55 -6.07
N PRO A 8 -17.02 8.86 -6.23
CA PRO A 8 -16.83 9.53 -7.50
C PRO A 8 -15.36 9.49 -7.95
N GLU A 9 -14.42 9.46 -7.02
CA GLU A 9 -12.98 9.37 -7.29
C GLU A 9 -12.51 7.96 -7.66
N PHE A 10 -13.37 6.93 -7.67
CA PHE A 10 -12.94 5.54 -7.91
C PHE A 10 -12.15 5.35 -9.21
N HIS A 11 -12.50 6.09 -10.26
CA HIS A 11 -11.80 6.08 -11.55
C HIS A 11 -10.36 6.60 -11.51
N HIS A 12 -9.95 7.26 -10.42
CA HIS A 12 -8.57 7.69 -10.17
C HIS A 12 -7.73 6.64 -9.44
N ILE A 13 -8.32 5.53 -8.99
CA ILE A 13 -7.61 4.46 -8.28
C ILE A 13 -6.91 3.56 -9.29
N ARG A 14 -5.59 3.40 -9.17
CA ARG A 14 -4.78 2.49 -9.99
C ARG A 14 -4.84 1.06 -9.47
N PHE A 15 -4.66 0.89 -8.17
CA PHE A 15 -4.73 -0.42 -7.53
C PHE A 15 -5.10 -0.32 -6.05
N ILE A 16 -5.58 -1.44 -5.51
CA ILE A 16 -5.88 -1.63 -4.10
C ILE A 16 -5.24 -2.94 -3.68
N ILE A 17 -4.42 -2.91 -2.64
CA ILE A 17 -3.71 -4.08 -2.13
C ILE A 17 -3.99 -4.24 -0.64
N LEU A 18 -4.37 -5.46 -0.25
CA LEU A 18 -4.39 -5.91 1.13
C LEU A 18 -2.99 -6.36 1.51
N TYR A 19 -2.45 -5.84 2.60
CA TYR A 19 -1.11 -6.18 3.06
C TYR A 19 -1.09 -6.42 4.57
N GLY A 20 0.12 -6.58 5.12
CA GLY A 20 0.30 -6.78 6.56
C GLY A 20 -0.06 -8.19 7.02
N SER A 21 -0.34 -8.31 8.31
CA SER A 21 -0.47 -9.59 9.03
C SER A 21 -1.58 -10.50 8.49
N VAL A 22 -2.65 -9.90 7.93
CA VAL A 22 -3.77 -10.61 7.28
C VAL A 22 -3.29 -11.32 6.02
N ALA A 23 -2.53 -10.61 5.16
CA ALA A 23 -2.03 -11.17 3.91
C ALA A 23 -1.01 -12.31 4.15
N GLU A 24 -0.32 -12.30 5.30
CA GLU A 24 0.68 -13.32 5.65
C GLU A 24 0.09 -14.59 6.31
N GLY A 25 -1.23 -14.67 6.52
CA GLY A 25 -1.90 -15.86 7.07
C GLY A 25 -1.58 -16.18 8.54
N LYS A 26 -1.04 -15.21 9.31
CA LYS A 26 -0.59 -15.40 10.71
C LYS A 26 -1.67 -15.11 11.77
N ASN A 27 -2.93 -14.98 11.38
CA ASN A 27 -3.95 -14.46 12.28
C ASN A 27 -4.55 -15.52 13.22
N HIS A 28 -4.32 -15.31 14.52
CA HIS A 28 -5.02 -15.98 15.63
C HIS A 28 -6.08 -15.10 16.32
N THR A 29 -6.36 -13.90 15.82
CA THR A 29 -7.33 -12.92 16.38
C THR A 29 -7.83 -11.98 15.26
N PRO A 30 -8.95 -11.24 15.42
CA PRO A 30 -9.39 -10.29 14.39
C PRO A 30 -8.37 -9.16 14.32
N SER A 31 -7.42 -9.28 13.40
CA SER A 31 -6.38 -8.26 13.19
C SER A 31 -6.94 -7.09 12.40
N ASP A 32 -6.30 -5.95 12.54
CA ASP A 32 -6.50 -4.80 11.67
C ASP A 32 -6.27 -5.23 10.21
N ILE A 33 -7.15 -4.79 9.31
CA ILE A 33 -7.12 -5.08 7.88
C ILE A 33 -6.42 -3.91 7.19
N ASP A 34 -5.15 -4.10 6.84
CA ASP A 34 -4.31 -3.06 6.22
C ASP A 34 -4.56 -2.98 4.70
N ILE A 35 -5.09 -1.87 4.22
CA ILE A 35 -5.39 -1.62 2.81
C ILE A 35 -4.58 -0.44 2.30
N ALA A 36 -3.81 -0.65 1.24
CA ALA A 36 -3.15 0.42 0.51
C ALA A 36 -3.89 0.72 -0.80
N ILE A 37 -4.13 2.00 -1.06
CA ILE A 37 -4.77 2.50 -2.27
C ILE A 37 -3.79 3.37 -3.03
N SER A 38 -3.54 3.05 -4.30
CA SER A 38 -2.77 3.88 -5.22
C SER A 38 -3.69 4.73 -6.09
N THR A 39 -3.36 6.01 -6.26
CA THR A 39 -4.19 6.94 -7.05
C THR A 39 -3.40 7.99 -7.80
N ASN A 40 -3.93 8.49 -8.93
CA ASN A 40 -3.37 9.61 -9.68
C ASN A 40 -3.89 11.00 -9.22
N LEU A 41 -4.63 11.06 -8.11
CA LEU A 41 -5.00 12.30 -7.46
C LEU A 41 -3.77 13.04 -6.89
N SER A 42 -3.90 14.36 -6.69
CA SER A 42 -2.92 15.11 -5.89
C SER A 42 -2.94 14.67 -4.43
N ASP A 43 -1.84 14.85 -3.69
CA ASP A 43 -1.70 14.43 -2.29
C ASP A 43 -2.86 14.88 -1.40
N ILE A 44 -3.29 16.14 -1.53
CA ILE A 44 -4.41 16.70 -0.74
C ILE A 44 -5.73 16.00 -1.09
N GLN A 45 -5.96 15.71 -2.37
CA GLN A 45 -7.17 15.01 -2.82
C GLN A 45 -7.14 13.54 -2.40
N ALA A 46 -5.99 12.88 -2.48
CA ALA A 46 -5.79 11.51 -2.03
C ALA A 46 -6.05 11.37 -0.53
N GLU A 47 -5.51 12.27 0.30
CA GLU A 47 -5.81 12.26 1.75
C GLU A 47 -7.28 12.55 2.05
N ARG A 48 -7.93 13.45 1.30
CA ARG A 48 -9.39 13.67 1.44
C ARG A 48 -10.19 12.43 1.11
N MET A 49 -9.83 11.73 0.02
CA MET A 49 -10.44 10.45 -0.36
C MET A 49 -10.23 9.42 0.74
N ARG A 50 -9.00 9.28 1.25
CA ARG A 50 -8.67 8.39 2.38
C ARG A 50 -9.54 8.67 3.60
N MET A 51 -9.64 9.93 4.04
CA MET A 51 -10.50 10.31 5.18
C MET A 51 -11.98 10.02 4.94
N HIS A 52 -12.45 10.23 3.71
CA HIS A 52 -13.82 9.93 3.33
C HIS A 52 -14.15 8.43 3.39
N ILE A 53 -13.18 7.57 3.02
CA ILE A 53 -13.32 6.12 3.13
C ILE A 53 -13.27 5.69 4.59
N LEU A 54 -12.30 6.18 5.37
CA LEU A 54 -12.15 5.87 6.80
C LEU A 54 -13.44 6.17 7.59
N GLY A 55 -14.13 7.27 7.28
CA GLY A 55 -15.42 7.59 7.92
C GLY A 55 -16.60 6.68 7.54
N ARG A 56 -16.40 5.67 6.68
CA ARG A 56 -17.44 4.74 6.17
C ARG A 56 -17.11 3.28 6.36
N VAL A 57 -15.84 2.95 6.57
CA VAL A 57 -15.42 1.57 6.87
C VAL A 57 -15.41 1.35 8.38
N PRO A 58 -15.53 0.10 8.85
CA PRO A 58 -15.38 -0.21 10.27
C PRO A 58 -13.95 0.13 10.77
N ASP A 59 -13.82 0.40 12.07
CA ASP A 59 -12.58 0.86 12.70
C ASP A 59 -11.41 -0.13 12.59
N ASN A 60 -11.66 -1.39 12.27
CA ASN A 60 -10.63 -2.41 12.07
C ASN A 60 -9.99 -2.39 10.67
N PHE A 61 -10.30 -1.38 9.84
CA PHE A 61 -9.63 -1.16 8.56
C PHE A 61 -8.66 0.00 8.68
N ASP A 62 -7.36 -0.26 8.49
CA ASP A 62 -6.39 0.82 8.27
C ASP A 62 -6.23 1.05 6.77
N ILE A 63 -6.52 2.27 6.32
CA ILE A 63 -6.42 2.64 4.92
C ILE A 63 -5.29 3.62 4.75
N GLN A 64 -4.39 3.33 3.82
CA GLN A 64 -3.22 4.14 3.52
C GLN A 64 -3.18 4.53 2.04
N ILE A 65 -2.66 5.71 1.74
CA ILE A 65 -2.32 6.10 0.36
C ILE A 65 -0.93 5.56 0.05
N PHE A 66 -0.85 4.68 -0.96
CA PHE A 66 0.39 3.98 -1.32
C PHE A 66 1.55 4.93 -1.58
N GLU A 67 1.29 6.00 -2.31
CA GLU A 67 2.30 7.00 -2.69
C GLU A 67 2.87 7.77 -1.49
N HIS A 68 2.15 7.84 -0.37
CA HIS A 68 2.57 8.53 0.84
C HIS A 68 3.36 7.62 1.81
N LEU A 69 3.40 6.31 1.54
CA LEU A 69 4.09 5.35 2.38
C LEU A 69 5.61 5.44 2.19
N PRO A 70 6.42 5.22 3.26
CA PRO A 70 7.85 5.04 3.12
C PRO A 70 8.20 3.87 2.19
N LEU A 71 9.34 3.97 1.49
CA LEU A 71 9.77 2.98 0.50
C LEU A 71 9.76 1.53 1.01
N TYR A 72 10.23 1.28 2.23
CA TYR A 72 10.23 -0.07 2.81
C TYR A 72 8.81 -0.61 3.06
N VAL A 73 7.85 0.26 3.36
CA VAL A 73 6.44 -0.13 3.51
C VAL A 73 5.82 -0.40 2.15
N GLN A 74 6.13 0.42 1.14
CA GLN A 74 5.68 0.17 -0.24
C GLN A 74 6.12 -1.22 -0.73
N VAL A 75 7.36 -1.62 -0.46
CA VAL A 75 7.87 -2.99 -0.75
C VAL A 75 7.02 -4.08 -0.07
N ASN A 76 6.58 -3.86 1.17
CA ASN A 76 5.72 -4.80 1.87
C ASN A 76 4.30 -4.83 1.30
N VAL A 77 3.75 -3.66 0.94
CA VAL A 77 2.45 -3.57 0.26
C VAL A 77 2.47 -4.37 -1.03
N LEU A 78 3.48 -4.18 -1.88
CA LEU A 78 3.58 -4.86 -3.19
C LEU A 78 3.71 -6.39 -3.11
N LYS A 79 4.03 -6.94 -1.93
CA LYS A 79 4.03 -8.39 -1.66
C LYS A 79 2.65 -8.91 -1.22
N GLY A 80 1.71 -8.01 -0.98
CA GLY A 80 0.35 -8.33 -0.52
C GLY A 80 -0.56 -8.87 -1.60
N GLU A 81 -1.85 -8.99 -1.25
CA GLU A 81 -2.90 -9.48 -2.13
C GLU A 81 -3.54 -8.34 -2.91
N VAL A 82 -3.45 -8.39 -4.25
CA VAL A 82 -4.08 -7.41 -5.13
C VAL A 82 -5.60 -7.63 -5.16
N LEU A 83 -6.35 -6.69 -4.60
CA LEU A 83 -7.82 -6.70 -4.58
C LEU A 83 -8.44 -6.02 -5.81
N TYR A 84 -7.70 -5.08 -6.40
CA TYR A 84 -8.11 -4.33 -7.58
C TYR A 84 -6.88 -3.76 -8.30
N VAL A 85 -6.90 -3.76 -9.63
CA VAL A 85 -5.88 -3.14 -10.48
C VAL A 85 -6.49 -2.71 -11.81
N THR A 86 -6.14 -1.52 -12.30
CA THR A 86 -6.58 -1.02 -13.61
C THR A 86 -5.68 -1.48 -14.74
N ASP A 87 -4.38 -1.47 -14.51
CA ASP A 87 -3.34 -1.87 -15.46
C ASP A 87 -2.28 -2.70 -14.72
N LEU A 88 -2.20 -3.98 -15.09
CA LEU A 88 -1.31 -4.94 -14.44
C LEU A 88 0.16 -4.71 -14.85
N ASP A 89 0.40 -4.27 -16.08
CA ASP A 89 1.75 -3.99 -16.58
C ASP A 89 2.32 -2.75 -15.88
N GLU A 90 1.51 -1.70 -15.70
CA GLU A 90 1.89 -0.52 -14.91
C GLU A 90 2.25 -0.89 -13.46
N LEU A 91 1.46 -1.78 -12.83
CA LEU A 91 1.76 -2.27 -11.48
C LEU A 91 3.10 -3.01 -11.44
N TYR A 92 3.39 -3.88 -12.41
CA TYR A 92 4.65 -4.61 -12.46
C TYR A 92 5.85 -3.69 -12.69
N ASP A 93 5.76 -2.76 -13.63
CA ASP A 93 6.83 -1.79 -13.91
C ASP A 93 7.13 -0.94 -12.68
N ARG A 94 6.08 -0.44 -12.01
CA ARG A 94 6.22 0.33 -10.77
C ARG A 94 6.81 -0.50 -9.65
N SER A 95 6.40 -1.76 -9.52
CA SER A 95 6.94 -2.68 -8.52
C SER A 95 8.42 -2.92 -8.73
N LEU A 96 8.84 -3.18 -9.97
CA LEU A 96 10.25 -3.39 -10.31
C LEU A 96 11.09 -2.15 -10.01
N GLN A 97 10.57 -0.95 -10.29
CA GLN A 97 11.23 0.30 -9.92
C GLN A 97 11.44 0.39 -8.40
N ILE A 98 10.38 0.18 -7.62
CA ILE A 98 10.41 0.29 -6.16
C ILE A 98 11.37 -0.75 -5.54
N PHE A 99 11.36 -1.99 -6.01
CA PHE A 99 12.29 -3.02 -5.52
C PHE A 99 13.74 -2.64 -5.82
N ARG A 100 14.04 -2.08 -7.01
CA ARG A 100 15.39 -1.58 -7.33
C ARG A 100 15.80 -0.43 -6.42
N GLU A 101 14.93 0.57 -6.23
CA GLU A 101 15.19 1.70 -5.33
C GLU A 101 15.45 1.21 -3.90
N TYR A 102 14.67 0.23 -3.43
CA TYR A 102 14.87 -0.37 -2.13
C TYR A 102 16.18 -1.15 -2.02
N ASP A 103 16.57 -1.91 -3.05
CA ASP A 103 17.85 -2.62 -3.09
C ASP A 103 19.05 -1.65 -3.08
N PHE A 104 18.92 -0.45 -3.64
CA PHE A 104 19.94 0.60 -3.50
C PHE A 104 19.94 1.23 -2.10
N PHE A 105 18.78 1.40 -1.48
CA PHE A 105 18.65 1.96 -0.13
C PHE A 105 19.13 1.01 0.96
N LYS A 106 18.79 -0.28 0.86
CA LYS A 106 18.96 -1.30 1.91
C LYS A 106 20.40 -1.44 2.40
N PRO A 107 21.45 -1.46 1.55
CA PRO A 107 22.84 -1.53 2.02
C PRO A 107 23.21 -0.35 2.93
N HIS A 108 22.80 0.88 2.58
CA HIS A 108 23.07 2.07 3.38
C HIS A 108 22.33 2.05 4.72
N TYR A 109 21.10 1.53 4.73
CA TYR A 109 20.35 1.33 5.98
C TYR A 109 21.02 0.29 6.89
N LEU A 110 21.46 -0.85 6.34
CA LEU A 110 22.16 -1.88 7.09
C LEU A 110 23.51 -1.40 7.64
N ASP A 111 24.24 -0.58 6.87
CA ASP A 111 25.44 0.12 7.35
C ASP A 111 25.12 1.00 8.56
N TYR A 112 24.03 1.78 8.49
CA TYR A 112 23.63 2.72 9.55
C TYR A 112 23.28 2.02 10.87
N ILE A 113 22.59 0.88 10.82
CA ILE A 113 22.20 0.12 12.03
C ILE A 113 23.26 -0.89 12.50
N GLY A 114 24.38 -1.00 11.79
CA GLY A 114 25.48 -1.91 12.14
C GLY A 114 25.19 -3.40 11.88
N GLU A 115 24.19 -3.72 11.06
CA GLU A 115 23.78 -5.11 10.76
C GLU A 115 24.32 -5.63 9.42
N ARG A 116 25.18 -4.86 8.74
CA ARG A 116 25.88 -5.38 7.56
C ARG A 116 26.84 -6.48 7.99
N SER A 117 26.40 -7.72 7.84
CA SER A 117 27.26 -8.88 7.98
C SER A 117 28.32 -8.84 6.87
N LEU A 118 29.60 -8.97 7.27
CA LEU A 118 30.75 -9.13 6.37
C LEU A 118 30.58 -10.32 5.43
#